data_AF-A0A399FC61-F1
#
_entry.id   AF-A0A399FC61-F1
#
_cell.length_a   1.000
_cell.length_b   1.000
_cell.length_c   1.000
_cell.angle_alpha   90.00
_cell.angle_beta   90.00
_cell.angle_gamma   90.00
#
_symmetry.space_group_name_H-M   'P 1'
#
loop_
_entity.id
_entity.type
_entity.pdbx_description
1 polymer ?
#
loop_
_entity_poly.entity_id
_entity_poly.type
_entity_poly.pdbx_seq_one_letter_code
_entity_poly.pdbx_strand_id
1 'polypeptide(L)'
;MLSDWRWGLGLGGGLPLWFPGLRSVIWKLLLCLWFGSAVALAQAPAEIARQAVQDWQAGKYSLDPAQAIGKSPEEAIKLLERSIAFAPPPSGLSVNLGEPQVQATPNGTLVRFPAAVGTLGGEVRVTLRAGEVTRISFIPQGGQLPGWIRSPVAWTLFVGITLAWLWLLRGRTPLGRWWREGWALVREHRRTYLGLNLLLYGLYILGSVLAYTEPRLVRLLQEMVGGALEQVGIGGAATAGPLGLALVIFYWNLTRGLLLTTALPGMALGIPALLINAVRYFIFGFALSPVALPTGAFIAHIPTLIIELQAYILGTFGGLVLLNKVMKGEGYRAGIRALALATYLGTFFLLIGAWYEAFEVLYLVR
;
A
#
# COMPACT_ATOMS: atom_id res chain seq x y z
N MET A 1 16.29 43.81 -30.12
CA MET A 1 17.62 43.24 -29.82
C MET A 1 17.59 41.76 -30.20
N LEU A 2 17.60 41.47 -31.50
CA LEU A 2 17.72 40.15 -32.12
C LEU A 2 18.11 40.46 -33.57
N SER A 3 19.38 40.25 -33.90
CA SER A 3 19.98 40.47 -35.22
C SER A 3 20.50 39.14 -35.77
N ASP A 4 20.12 38.87 -37.02
CA ASP A 4 20.94 38.32 -38.10
C ASP A 4 21.98 37.27 -37.78
N TRP A 5 21.72 36.02 -38.17
CA TRP A 5 22.77 35.12 -38.68
C TRP A 5 22.22 34.24 -39.81
N ARG A 6 22.57 34.60 -41.05
CA ARG A 6 22.49 33.76 -42.26
C ARG A 6 23.88 33.70 -42.89
N TRP A 7 24.45 32.50 -43.00
CA TRP A 7 25.36 32.02 -44.05
C TRP A 7 25.25 30.47 -43.98
N GLY A 8 25.07 29.67 -45.03
CA GLY A 8 25.44 29.88 -46.43
C GLY A 8 26.70 29.07 -46.77
N LEU A 9 26.61 27.74 -46.83
CA LEU A 9 27.60 26.92 -47.53
C LEU A 9 26.87 25.90 -48.41
N GLY A 10 26.96 26.16 -49.72
CA GLY A 10 26.55 25.22 -50.74
C GLY A 10 27.61 24.14 -50.91
N LEU A 11 27.13 22.91 -51.05
CA LEU A 11 27.84 21.88 -51.80
C LEU A 11 26.93 21.48 -52.95
N GLY A 12 27.28 22.01 -54.13
CA GLY A 12 26.81 21.52 -55.41
C GLY A 12 27.41 20.15 -55.68
N GLY A 13 26.53 19.21 -56.00
CA GLY A 13 26.86 17.85 -56.41
C GLY A 13 25.58 17.21 -56.94
N GLY A 14 25.24 17.56 -58.19
CA GLY A 14 24.06 17.04 -58.85
C GLY A 14 24.16 15.53 -59.08
N LEU A 15 23.33 14.77 -58.38
CA LEU A 15 22.96 13.41 -58.76
C LEU A 15 21.58 13.47 -59.45
N PRO A 16 21.46 13.10 -60.73
CA PRO A 16 20.18 13.05 -61.41
C PRO A 16 19.51 11.70 -61.10
N LEU A 17 18.53 11.67 -60.19
CA LEU A 17 17.66 10.50 -60.03
C LEU A 17 16.19 10.93 -59.88
N TRP A 18 15.60 11.24 -61.03
CA TRP A 18 14.16 11.26 -61.24
C TRP A 18 13.64 9.82 -61.35
N PHE A 19 13.15 9.26 -60.24
CA PHE A 19 12.22 8.13 -60.26
C PHE A 19 11.15 8.33 -59.18
N PRO A 20 9.99 8.94 -59.49
CA PRO A 20 8.90 9.12 -58.53
C PRO A 20 8.38 7.80 -57.94
N GLY A 21 8.56 6.67 -58.64
CA GLY A 21 8.23 5.33 -58.12
C GLY A 21 9.12 4.86 -56.97
N LEU A 22 10.42 5.20 -56.98
CA LEU A 22 11.40 4.68 -56.01
C LEU A 22 11.19 5.29 -54.61
N ARG A 23 10.81 6.58 -54.52
CA ARG A 23 10.47 7.24 -53.26
C ARG A 23 9.24 6.63 -52.57
N SER A 24 8.22 6.25 -53.35
CA SER A 24 7.02 5.58 -52.84
C SER A 24 7.35 4.19 -52.30
N VAL A 25 8.21 3.43 -52.99
CA VAL A 25 8.64 2.10 -52.56
C VAL A 25 9.50 2.17 -51.30
N ILE A 26 10.44 3.11 -51.23
CA ILE A 26 11.27 3.34 -50.04
C ILE A 26 10.43 3.78 -48.85
N TRP A 27 9.45 4.68 -49.03
CA TRP A 27 8.53 5.06 -47.95
C TRP A 27 7.64 3.92 -47.48
N LYS A 28 7.12 3.10 -48.40
CA LYS A 28 6.35 1.89 -48.04
C LYS A 28 7.20 0.85 -47.33
N LEU A 29 8.45 0.64 -47.77
CA LEU A 29 9.41 -0.26 -47.10
C LEU A 29 9.79 0.27 -45.73
N LEU A 30 10.04 1.57 -45.56
CA LEU A 30 10.32 2.18 -44.27
C LEU A 30 9.10 2.11 -43.34
N LEU A 31 7.88 2.36 -43.84
CA LEU A 31 6.65 2.18 -43.06
C LEU A 31 6.40 0.72 -42.68
N CYS A 32 6.65 -0.24 -43.58
CA CYS A 32 6.53 -1.67 -43.29
C CYS A 32 7.61 -2.14 -42.30
N LEU A 33 8.84 -1.63 -42.42
CA LEU A 33 9.92 -1.89 -41.47
C LEU A 33 9.60 -1.26 -40.11
N TRP A 34 9.03 -0.06 -40.08
CA TRP A 34 8.67 0.62 -38.82
C TRP A 34 7.47 -0.05 -38.12
N PHE A 35 6.43 -0.42 -38.87
CA PHE A 35 5.30 -1.22 -38.35
C PHE A 35 5.73 -2.63 -37.95
N GLY A 36 6.56 -3.29 -38.76
CA GLY A 36 7.10 -4.62 -38.45
C GLY A 36 7.99 -4.62 -37.21
N SER A 37 8.81 -3.58 -37.04
CA SER A 37 9.64 -3.39 -35.83
C SER A 37 8.79 -3.13 -34.60
N ALA A 38 7.76 -2.28 -34.71
CA ALA A 38 6.87 -1.97 -33.59
C ALA A 38 6.03 -3.17 -33.14
N VAL A 39 5.54 -3.99 -34.08
CA VAL A 39 4.78 -5.22 -33.77
C VAL A 39 5.72 -6.30 -33.20
N ALA A 40 6.92 -6.48 -33.74
CA ALA A 40 7.89 -7.45 -33.23
C ALA A 40 8.40 -7.09 -31.82
N LEU A 41 8.63 -5.82 -31.53
CA LEU A 41 9.01 -5.33 -30.20
C LEU A 41 7.88 -5.47 -29.16
N ALA A 42 6.61 -5.44 -29.59
CA ALA A 42 5.46 -5.65 -28.71
C ALA A 42 5.13 -7.13 -28.46
N GLN A 43 5.43 -8.02 -29.42
CA GLN A 43 5.15 -9.46 -29.30
C GLN A 43 6.12 -10.21 -28.39
N ALA A 44 7.41 -9.84 -28.38
CA ALA A 44 8.41 -10.53 -27.56
C ALA A 44 8.12 -10.45 -26.04
N PRO A 45 7.77 -9.29 -25.45
CA PRO A 45 7.40 -9.20 -24.03
C PRO A 45 6.13 -9.99 -23.69
N ALA A 46 5.14 -9.99 -24.60
CA ALA A 46 3.88 -10.71 -24.40
C ALA A 46 4.09 -12.22 -24.34
N GLU A 47 4.96 -12.78 -25.19
CA GLU A 47 5.27 -14.21 -25.21
C GLU A 47 6.02 -14.66 -23.95
N ILE A 48 7.04 -13.90 -23.55
CA ILE A 48 7.79 -14.15 -22.30
C ILE A 48 6.82 -14.13 -21.11
N ALA A 49 5.94 -13.13 -21.06
CA ALA A 49 4.96 -13.02 -19.99
C ALA A 49 3.94 -14.17 -20.00
N ARG A 50 3.52 -14.64 -21.18
CA ARG A 50 2.61 -15.80 -21.30
C ARG A 50 3.23 -17.06 -20.73
N GLN A 51 4.47 -17.37 -21.11
CA GLN A 51 5.19 -18.52 -20.57
C GLN A 51 5.39 -18.40 -19.06
N ALA A 52 5.71 -17.20 -18.57
CA ALA A 52 5.90 -16.93 -17.15
C ALA A 52 4.63 -17.20 -16.33
N VAL A 53 3.45 -16.80 -16.83
CA VAL A 53 2.16 -17.07 -16.16
C VAL A 53 1.88 -18.56 -16.10
N GLN A 54 2.13 -19.31 -17.18
CA GLN A 54 1.95 -20.76 -17.20
C GLN A 54 2.89 -21.46 -16.21
N ASP A 55 4.16 -21.07 -16.20
CA ASP A 55 5.17 -21.60 -15.29
C ASP A 55 4.84 -21.27 -13.82
N TRP A 56 4.26 -20.10 -13.58
CA TRP A 56 3.77 -19.69 -12.26
C TRP A 56 2.55 -20.48 -11.82
N GLN A 57 1.57 -20.71 -12.70
CA GLN A 57 0.43 -21.59 -12.42
C GLN A 57 0.86 -23.04 -12.17
N ALA A 58 1.95 -23.49 -12.79
CA ALA A 58 2.56 -24.79 -12.55
C ALA A 58 3.41 -24.85 -11.26
N GLY A 59 3.54 -23.75 -10.52
CA GLY A 59 4.27 -23.68 -9.25
C GLY A 59 5.79 -23.54 -9.39
N LYS A 60 6.35 -23.33 -10.60
CA LYS A 60 7.81 -23.23 -10.82
C LYS A 60 8.46 -22.03 -10.10
N TYR A 61 7.68 -21.00 -9.78
CA TYR A 61 8.16 -19.82 -9.07
C TYR A 61 7.82 -19.83 -7.58
N SER A 62 6.99 -20.75 -7.09
CA SER A 62 6.56 -20.77 -5.69
C SER A 62 7.72 -21.17 -4.78
N LEU A 63 7.98 -20.32 -3.79
CA LEU A 63 8.93 -20.58 -2.73
C LEU A 63 8.22 -20.53 -1.39
N ASP A 64 8.57 -21.44 -0.50
CA ASP A 64 8.11 -21.41 0.88
C ASP A 64 8.95 -20.38 1.66
N PRO A 65 8.35 -19.29 2.18
CA PRO A 65 9.07 -18.29 2.99
C PRO A 65 9.75 -18.90 4.22
N ALA A 66 9.26 -20.04 4.73
CA ALA A 66 9.89 -20.73 5.87
C ALA A 66 11.31 -21.22 5.55
N GLN A 67 11.67 -21.36 4.27
CA GLN A 67 13.04 -21.71 3.85
C GLN A 67 14.07 -20.63 4.19
N ALA A 68 13.64 -19.40 4.49
CA ALA A 68 14.52 -18.34 4.95
C ALA A 68 14.97 -18.53 6.41
N ILE A 69 14.27 -19.37 7.20
CA ILE A 69 14.59 -19.62 8.61
C ILE A 69 15.92 -20.38 8.69
N GLY A 70 16.87 -19.84 9.45
CA GLY A 70 18.19 -20.44 9.66
C GLY A 70 19.20 -20.21 8.53
N LYS A 71 18.85 -19.40 7.52
CA LYS A 71 19.77 -18.97 6.46
C LYS A 71 20.59 -17.74 6.86
N SER A 72 21.68 -17.47 6.12
CA SER A 72 22.39 -16.20 6.29
C SER A 72 21.44 -15.03 6.00
N PRO A 73 21.69 -13.83 6.55
CA PRO A 73 20.87 -12.65 6.26
C PRO A 73 20.73 -12.39 4.76
N GLU A 74 21.80 -12.50 3.96
CA GLU A 74 21.69 -12.23 2.52
C GLU A 74 20.87 -13.29 1.78
N GLU A 75 20.99 -14.56 2.15
CA GLU A 75 20.21 -15.65 1.56
C GLU A 75 18.74 -15.57 1.96
N ALA A 76 18.45 -15.28 3.23
CA ALA A 76 17.11 -15.07 3.73
C ALA A 76 16.41 -13.91 3.00
N ILE A 77 17.13 -12.79 2.79
CA ILE A 77 16.62 -11.65 2.02
C ILE A 77 16.26 -12.09 0.59
N LYS A 78 17.17 -12.75 -0.13
CA LYS A 78 16.90 -13.20 -1.50
C LYS A 78 15.71 -14.15 -1.61
N LEU A 79 15.54 -15.05 -0.63
CA LEU A 79 14.40 -15.96 -0.59
C LEU A 79 13.10 -15.20 -0.35
N LEU A 80 13.10 -14.24 0.57
CA LEU A 80 11.95 -13.38 0.83
C LEU A 80 11.60 -12.55 -0.41
N GLU A 81 12.57 -11.85 -1.00
CA GLU A 81 12.43 -11.10 -2.27
C GLU A 81 11.69 -11.92 -3.32
N ARG A 82 12.17 -13.15 -3.54
CA ARG A 82 11.61 -14.03 -4.56
C ARG A 82 10.23 -14.55 -4.17
N SER A 83 9.98 -14.86 -2.90
CA SER A 83 8.66 -15.28 -2.43
C SER A 83 7.57 -14.21 -2.62
N ILE A 84 7.95 -12.93 -2.48
CA ILE A 84 7.06 -11.78 -2.66
C ILE A 84 6.85 -11.48 -4.15
N ALA A 85 7.93 -11.52 -4.92
CA ALA A 85 7.89 -11.30 -6.36
C ALA A 85 7.00 -12.33 -7.07
N PHE A 86 6.92 -13.54 -6.52
CA PHE A 86 6.19 -14.67 -7.09
C PHE A 86 5.26 -15.33 -6.07
N ALA A 87 4.38 -14.52 -5.47
CA ALA A 87 3.35 -15.03 -4.57
C ALA A 87 2.56 -16.16 -5.26
N PRO A 88 2.17 -17.24 -4.55
CA PRO A 88 1.51 -18.38 -5.16
C PRO A 88 0.20 -17.99 -5.85
N PRO A 89 -0.16 -18.64 -6.98
CA PRO A 89 -1.40 -18.35 -7.68
C PRO A 89 -2.61 -18.70 -6.80
N PRO A 90 -3.66 -17.86 -6.76
CA PRO A 90 -4.90 -18.19 -6.08
C PRO A 90 -5.50 -19.50 -6.62
N SER A 91 -6.07 -20.32 -5.73
CA SER A 91 -6.76 -21.54 -6.13
C SER A 91 -7.93 -21.21 -7.06
N GLY A 92 -8.00 -21.87 -8.22
CA GLY A 92 -9.04 -21.63 -9.21
C GLY A 92 -8.82 -20.39 -10.09
N LEU A 93 -7.60 -19.84 -10.14
CA LEU A 93 -7.24 -18.76 -11.07
C LEU A 93 -7.32 -19.22 -12.53
N SER A 94 -8.20 -18.58 -13.30
CA SER A 94 -8.28 -18.65 -14.75
C SER A 94 -7.67 -17.37 -15.35
N VAL A 95 -6.80 -17.50 -16.35
CA VAL A 95 -6.13 -16.37 -17.00
C VAL A 95 -6.36 -16.43 -18.50
N ASN A 96 -6.84 -15.34 -19.09
CA ASN A 96 -6.94 -15.19 -20.53
C ASN A 96 -5.59 -14.75 -21.11
N LEU A 97 -4.83 -15.72 -21.60
CA LEU A 97 -3.52 -15.51 -22.22
C LEU A 97 -3.59 -14.98 -23.67
N GLY A 98 -4.80 -14.91 -24.25
CA GLY A 98 -5.05 -14.50 -25.63
C GLY A 98 -5.09 -12.98 -25.84
N GLU A 99 -5.32 -12.21 -24.77
CA GLU A 99 -5.49 -10.75 -24.84
C GLU A 99 -4.48 -10.01 -23.94
N PRO A 100 -3.15 -10.12 -24.20
CA PRO A 100 -2.16 -9.38 -23.42
C PRO A 100 -2.25 -7.88 -23.68
N GLN A 101 -2.25 -7.09 -22.61
CA GLN A 101 -2.09 -5.64 -22.67
C GLN A 101 -0.66 -5.28 -22.25
N VAL A 102 0.14 -4.78 -23.18
CA VAL A 102 1.54 -4.43 -22.95
C VAL A 102 1.65 -2.92 -22.71
N GLN A 103 2.28 -2.54 -21.61
CA GLN A 103 2.53 -1.15 -21.24
C GLN A 103 4.01 -0.96 -20.89
N ALA A 104 4.66 -0.03 -21.57
CA ALA A 104 6.01 0.41 -21.18
C ALA A 104 5.93 1.25 -19.89
N THR A 105 6.82 0.97 -18.95
CA THR A 105 6.96 1.70 -17.69
C THR A 105 8.39 2.22 -17.57
N PRO A 106 8.67 3.26 -16.77
CA PRO A 106 10.04 3.75 -16.54
C PRO A 106 11.00 2.65 -16.04
N ASN A 107 10.45 1.62 -15.41
CA ASN A 107 11.20 0.54 -14.75
C ASN A 107 11.06 -0.81 -15.48
N GLY A 108 10.69 -0.84 -16.77
CA GLY A 108 10.56 -2.08 -17.55
C GLY A 108 9.24 -2.18 -18.33
N THR A 109 8.85 -3.39 -18.70
CA THR A 109 7.58 -3.65 -19.42
C THR A 109 6.59 -4.34 -18.50
N LEU A 110 5.37 -3.80 -18.40
CA LEU A 110 4.26 -4.39 -17.68
C LEU A 110 3.32 -5.06 -18.68
N VAL A 111 3.10 -6.36 -18.54
CA VAL A 111 2.13 -7.12 -19.32
C VAL A 111 0.96 -7.52 -18.43
N ARG A 112 -0.26 -7.23 -18.86
CA ARG A 112 -1.49 -7.54 -18.12
C ARG A 112 -2.32 -8.55 -18.89
N PHE A 113 -2.87 -9.53 -18.18
CA PHE A 113 -3.77 -10.53 -18.72
C PHE A 113 -5.08 -10.48 -17.95
N PRO A 114 -6.25 -10.37 -18.62
CA PRO A 114 -7.53 -10.53 -17.95
C PRO A 114 -7.58 -11.88 -17.22
N ALA A 115 -8.03 -11.90 -15.98
CA ALA A 115 -8.06 -13.10 -15.16
C ALA A 115 -9.30 -13.13 -14.26
N ALA A 116 -9.61 -14.30 -13.72
CA ALA A 116 -10.70 -14.48 -12.77
C ALA A 116 -10.38 -15.59 -11.76
N VAL A 117 -10.87 -15.43 -10.53
CA VAL A 117 -10.89 -16.46 -9.50
C VAL A 117 -12.34 -16.70 -9.11
N GLY A 118 -12.93 -17.80 -9.59
CA GLY A 118 -14.37 -18.02 -9.48
C GLY A 118 -15.18 -16.92 -10.18
N THR A 119 -15.99 -16.18 -9.42
CA THR A 119 -16.79 -15.05 -9.94
C THR A 119 -16.06 -13.70 -9.85
N LEU A 120 -14.88 -13.64 -9.21
CA LEU A 120 -14.11 -12.42 -9.04
C LEU A 120 -13.22 -12.20 -10.26
N GLY A 121 -13.57 -11.24 -11.12
CA GLY A 121 -12.70 -10.77 -12.20
C GLY A 121 -11.44 -10.08 -11.66
N GLY A 122 -10.44 -9.89 -12.52
CA GLY A 122 -9.18 -9.24 -12.21
C GLY A 122 -8.21 -9.26 -13.37
N GLU A 123 -6.95 -9.04 -13.07
CA GLU A 123 -5.86 -9.14 -14.04
C GLU A 123 -4.62 -9.76 -13.40
N VAL A 124 -3.91 -10.60 -14.16
CA VAL A 124 -2.56 -11.02 -13.82
C VAL A 124 -1.59 -10.03 -14.43
N ARG A 125 -0.74 -9.45 -13.59
CA ARG A 125 0.32 -8.53 -13.99
C ARG A 125 1.67 -9.24 -13.96
N VAL A 126 2.40 -9.15 -15.06
CA VAL A 126 3.77 -9.62 -15.22
C VAL A 126 4.67 -8.42 -15.46
N THR A 127 5.64 -8.21 -14.58
CA THR A 127 6.65 -7.16 -14.76
C THR A 127 7.92 -7.77 -15.33
N LEU A 128 8.41 -7.18 -16.42
CA LEU A 128 9.61 -7.59 -17.13
C LEU A 128 10.66 -6.47 -17.03
N ARG A 129 11.90 -6.82 -16.64
CA ARG A 129 13.05 -5.91 -16.70
C ARG A 129 14.15 -6.56 -17.52
N ALA A 130 14.65 -5.85 -18.54
CA ALA A 130 15.70 -6.35 -19.43
C ALA A 130 15.41 -7.75 -20.03
N GLY A 131 14.13 -8.08 -20.26
CA GLY A 131 13.70 -9.39 -20.77
C GLY A 131 13.49 -10.48 -19.72
N GLU A 132 13.78 -10.22 -18.45
CA GLU A 132 13.56 -11.15 -17.34
C GLU A 132 12.28 -10.84 -16.57
N VAL A 133 11.59 -11.90 -16.13
CA VAL A 133 10.41 -11.78 -15.28
C VAL A 133 10.84 -11.45 -13.86
N THR A 134 10.46 -10.28 -13.38
CA THR A 134 10.82 -9.82 -12.02
C THR A 134 9.68 -9.90 -11.04
N ARG A 135 8.42 -9.98 -11.51
CA ARG A 135 7.24 -10.08 -10.65
C ARG A 135 6.05 -10.67 -11.40
N ILE A 136 5.27 -11.51 -10.73
CA ILE A 136 3.96 -11.97 -11.18
C ILE A 136 2.97 -11.80 -10.03
N SER A 137 1.82 -11.17 -10.30
CA SER A 137 0.79 -10.98 -9.28
C SER A 137 -0.61 -10.96 -9.88
N PHE A 138 -1.59 -11.51 -9.16
CA PHE A 138 -3.00 -11.35 -9.48
C PHE A 138 -3.57 -10.15 -8.73
N ILE A 139 -4.30 -9.29 -9.43
CA ILE A 139 -4.96 -8.12 -8.87
C ILE A 139 -6.46 -8.21 -9.17
N PRO A 140 -7.32 -8.33 -8.14
CA PRO A 140 -8.77 -8.40 -8.34
C PRO A 140 -9.33 -7.08 -8.89
N GLN A 141 -10.31 -7.19 -9.78
CA GLN A 141 -11.00 -6.05 -10.38
C GLN A 141 -11.81 -5.34 -9.29
N GLY A 142 -11.69 -4.02 -9.22
CA GLY A 142 -12.35 -3.21 -8.19
C GLY A 142 -11.51 -3.00 -6.92
N GLY A 143 -10.38 -3.67 -6.75
CA GLY A 143 -9.56 -3.59 -5.54
C GLY A 143 -10.22 -4.24 -4.32
N GLN A 144 -9.59 -4.16 -3.14
CA GLN A 144 -10.17 -4.71 -1.90
C GLN A 144 -11.23 -3.80 -1.25
N LEU A 145 -11.42 -2.59 -1.77
CA LEU A 145 -12.33 -1.61 -1.19
C LEU A 145 -13.78 -1.85 -1.65
N PRO A 146 -14.76 -1.82 -0.74
CA PRO A 146 -16.17 -1.84 -1.11
C PRO A 146 -16.53 -0.74 -2.12
N GLY A 147 -17.33 -1.08 -3.14
CA GLY A 147 -17.67 -0.14 -4.21
C GLY A 147 -18.36 1.15 -3.73
N TRP A 148 -19.09 1.10 -2.61
CA TRP A 148 -19.76 2.28 -2.03
C TRP A 148 -18.80 3.37 -1.56
N ILE A 149 -17.54 3.03 -1.24
CA ILE A 149 -16.52 4.00 -0.80
C ILE A 149 -16.20 5.03 -1.90
N ARG A 150 -16.42 4.67 -3.16
CA ARG A 150 -16.19 5.57 -4.31
C ARG A 150 -17.38 6.49 -4.61
N SER A 151 -18.48 6.38 -3.88
CA SER A 151 -19.68 7.18 -4.11
C SER A 151 -19.52 8.58 -3.50
N PRO A 152 -19.87 9.66 -4.22
CA PRO A 152 -19.95 11.02 -3.66
C PRO A 152 -20.85 11.10 -2.42
N VAL A 153 -21.93 10.30 -2.38
CA VAL A 153 -22.83 10.22 -1.23
C VAL A 153 -22.08 9.71 0.01
N ALA A 154 -21.21 8.71 -0.15
CA ALA A 154 -20.40 8.19 0.97
C ALA A 154 -19.43 9.26 1.49
N TRP A 155 -18.84 10.07 0.61
CA TRP A 155 -17.94 11.15 0.99
C TRP A 155 -18.68 12.25 1.76
N THR A 156 -19.85 12.68 1.29
CA THR A 156 -20.69 13.66 1.98
C THR A 156 -21.14 13.15 3.34
N LEU A 157 -21.54 11.88 3.44
CA LEU A 157 -21.90 11.26 4.71
C LEU A 157 -20.69 11.20 5.65
N PHE A 158 -19.50 10.85 5.16
CA PHE A 158 -18.28 10.82 5.96
C PHE A 158 -17.93 12.19 6.55
N VAL A 159 -18.05 13.27 5.76
CA VAL A 159 -17.90 14.65 6.24
C VAL A 159 -18.96 14.96 7.31
N GLY A 160 -20.24 14.67 7.02
CA GLY A 160 -21.33 14.90 7.96
C GLY A 160 -21.13 14.18 9.29
N ILE A 161 -20.71 12.91 9.25
CA ILE A 161 -20.39 12.10 10.43
C ILE A 161 -19.20 12.71 11.19
N THR A 162 -18.14 13.15 10.49
CA THR A 162 -16.98 13.80 11.11
C THR A 162 -17.40 15.04 11.89
N LEU A 163 -18.15 15.95 11.25
CA LEU A 163 -18.61 17.19 11.85
C LEU A 163 -19.59 16.94 13.00
N ALA A 164 -20.53 16.01 12.83
CA ALA A 164 -21.45 15.61 13.88
C ALA A 164 -20.71 15.03 15.07
N TRP A 165 -19.72 14.15 14.87
CA TRP A 165 -18.93 13.58 15.96
C TRP A 165 -18.22 14.68 16.76
N LEU A 166 -17.52 15.61 16.08
CA LEU A 166 -16.85 16.75 16.73
C LEU A 166 -17.82 17.63 17.53
N TRP A 167 -19.03 17.85 17.02
CA TRP A 167 -20.07 18.60 17.74
C TRP A 167 -20.57 17.83 18.97
N LEU A 168 -20.89 16.54 18.80
CA LEU A 168 -21.44 15.68 19.86
C LEU A 168 -20.47 15.45 21.02
N LEU A 169 -19.14 15.52 20.78
CA LEU A 169 -18.12 15.42 21.84
C LEU A 169 -18.26 16.51 22.91
N ARG A 170 -18.75 17.70 22.55
CA ARG A 170 -18.92 18.83 23.47
C ARG A 170 -20.19 18.71 24.33
N GLY A 171 -21.14 17.88 23.92
CA GLY A 171 -22.45 17.76 24.56
C GLY A 171 -22.53 16.75 25.72
N ARG A 172 -23.73 16.66 26.31
CA ARG A 172 -24.14 15.61 27.26
C ARG A 172 -24.64 14.34 26.57
N THR A 173 -24.11 14.06 25.38
CA THR A 173 -24.51 12.95 24.52
C THR A 173 -23.81 11.64 24.96
N PRO A 174 -24.28 10.46 24.50
CA PRO A 174 -23.58 9.20 24.73
C PRO A 174 -22.12 9.22 24.23
N LEU A 175 -21.86 9.81 23.05
CA LEU A 175 -20.50 9.94 22.50
C LEU A 175 -19.59 10.82 23.37
N GLY A 176 -20.10 11.98 23.81
CA GLY A 176 -19.37 12.84 24.75
C GLY A 176 -19.11 12.16 26.10
N ARG A 177 -20.04 11.31 26.55
CA ARG A 177 -19.84 10.51 27.76
C ARG A 177 -18.76 9.45 27.57
N TRP A 178 -18.82 8.68 26.48
CA TRP A 178 -17.80 7.66 26.14
C TRP A 178 -16.42 8.27 25.99
N TRP A 179 -16.33 9.48 25.42
CA TRP A 179 -15.08 10.23 25.36
C TRP A 179 -14.49 10.49 26.75
N ARG A 180 -15.30 11.06 27.67
CA ARG A 180 -14.86 11.33 29.04
C ARG A 180 -14.53 10.06 29.82
N GLU A 181 -15.32 9.01 29.66
CA GLU A 181 -15.10 7.70 30.28
C GLU A 181 -13.81 7.04 29.76
N GLY A 182 -13.56 7.08 28.45
CA GLY A 182 -12.34 6.56 27.85
C GLY A 182 -11.09 7.27 28.37
N TRP A 183 -11.11 8.61 28.44
CA TRP A 183 -9.99 9.36 29.02
C TRP A 183 -9.86 9.19 30.54
N ALA A 184 -10.97 8.95 31.25
CA ALA A 184 -10.90 8.56 32.66
C ALA A 184 -10.21 7.20 32.83
N LEU A 185 -10.52 6.23 31.98
CA LEU A 185 -9.89 4.91 31.95
C LEU A 185 -8.37 5.01 31.70
N VAL A 186 -7.95 5.83 30.72
CA VAL A 186 -6.52 6.08 30.45
C VAL A 186 -5.83 6.68 31.66
N ARG A 187 -6.47 7.62 32.37
CA ARG A 187 -5.90 8.22 33.59
C ARG A 187 -5.83 7.23 34.75
N GLU A 188 -6.84 6.40 34.93
CA GLU A 188 -6.89 5.34 35.94
C GLU A 188 -5.74 4.33 35.73
N HIS A 189 -5.50 3.93 34.49
CA HIS A 189 -4.45 2.98 34.11
C HIS A 189 -3.21 3.66 33.49
N ARG A 190 -2.87 4.87 33.95
CA ARG A 190 -1.80 5.71 33.36
C ARG A 190 -0.45 4.99 33.20
N ARG A 191 -0.10 4.11 34.13
CA ARG A 191 1.18 3.36 34.08
C ARG A 191 1.21 2.38 32.91
N THR A 192 0.14 1.62 32.71
CA THR A 192 -0.01 0.71 31.57
C THR A 192 0.00 1.49 30.26
N TYR A 193 -0.72 2.62 30.20
CA TYR A 193 -0.74 3.47 29.02
C TYR A 193 0.64 4.04 28.67
N LEU A 194 1.35 4.63 29.64
CA LEU A 194 2.68 5.18 29.44
C LEU A 194 3.72 4.09 29.09
N GLY A 195 3.65 2.94 29.75
CA GLY A 195 4.51 1.80 29.45
C GLY A 195 4.31 1.28 28.02
N LEU A 196 3.06 1.21 27.54
CA LEU A 196 2.77 0.86 26.15
C LEU A 196 3.27 1.89 25.15
N ASN A 197 3.14 3.18 25.44
CA ASN A 197 3.69 4.23 24.58
C ASN A 197 5.21 4.08 24.48
N LEU A 198 5.90 3.95 25.62
CA LEU A 198 7.35 3.78 25.65
C LEU A 198 7.79 2.53 24.88
N LEU A 199 7.13 1.39 25.10
CA LEU A 199 7.45 0.13 24.43
C LEU A 199 7.22 0.22 22.92
N LEU A 200 6.01 0.60 22.50
CA LEU A 200 5.63 0.53 21.09
C LEU A 200 6.32 1.62 20.26
N TYR A 201 6.39 2.87 20.74
CA TYR A 201 7.20 3.88 20.06
C TYR A 201 8.70 3.57 20.12
N GLY A 202 9.17 2.94 21.21
CA GLY A 202 10.54 2.45 21.29
C GLY A 202 10.86 1.41 20.21
N LEU A 203 9.94 0.47 19.96
CA LEU A 203 10.06 -0.50 18.86
C LEU A 203 10.01 0.15 17.48
N TYR A 204 9.17 1.17 17.30
CA TYR A 204 9.16 1.97 16.08
C TYR A 204 10.53 2.64 15.84
N ILE A 205 11.06 3.34 16.85
CA ILE A 205 12.37 3.99 16.75
C ILE A 205 13.47 2.97 16.48
N LEU A 206 13.44 1.83 17.18
CA LEU A 206 14.40 0.74 16.95
C LEU A 206 14.34 0.23 15.50
N GLY A 207 13.15 -0.02 14.98
CA GLY A 207 12.95 -0.38 13.57
C GLY A 207 13.50 0.69 12.61
N SER A 208 13.23 1.97 12.88
CA SER A 208 13.73 3.09 12.07
C SER A 208 15.26 3.22 12.10
N VAL A 209 15.90 2.97 13.24
CA VAL A 209 17.36 2.99 13.35
C VAL A 209 17.97 1.81 12.60
N LEU A 210 17.39 0.61 12.72
CA LEU A 210 17.86 -0.58 12.00
C LEU A 210 17.65 -0.48 10.48
N ALA A 211 16.71 0.35 10.01
CA ALA A 211 16.55 0.61 8.59
C ALA A 211 17.83 1.21 7.94
N TYR A 212 18.67 1.91 8.70
CA TYR A 212 19.94 2.44 8.21
C TYR A 212 20.98 1.35 7.94
N THR A 213 20.89 0.20 8.60
CA THR A 213 21.86 -0.89 8.41
C THR A 213 21.56 -1.72 7.17
N GLU A 214 20.29 -1.81 6.77
CA GLU A 214 19.86 -2.64 5.64
C GLU A 214 18.93 -1.91 4.65
N PRO A 215 19.45 -0.96 3.85
CA PRO A 215 18.63 -0.20 2.89
C PRO A 215 17.97 -1.06 1.80
N ARG A 216 18.52 -2.24 1.51
CA ARG A 216 17.92 -3.19 0.54
C ARG A 216 16.59 -3.71 1.06
N LEU A 217 16.56 -4.16 2.32
CA LEU A 217 15.34 -4.61 2.99
C LEU A 217 14.28 -3.51 3.04
N VAL A 218 14.70 -2.26 3.25
CA VAL A 218 13.78 -1.10 3.26
C VAL A 218 13.07 -0.99 1.91
N ARG A 219 13.82 -1.05 0.80
CA ARG A 219 13.24 -0.99 -0.55
C ARG A 219 12.25 -2.13 -0.81
N LEU A 220 12.58 -3.34 -0.38
CA LEU A 220 11.68 -4.48 -0.53
C LEU A 220 10.38 -4.31 0.26
N LEU A 221 10.49 -3.84 1.50
CA LEU A 221 9.32 -3.54 2.32
C LEU A 221 8.49 -2.41 1.70
N GLN A 222 9.12 -1.40 1.12
CA GLN A 222 8.40 -0.36 0.38
C GLN A 222 7.71 -0.91 -0.88
N GLU A 223 8.34 -1.82 -1.64
CA GLU A 223 7.72 -2.45 -2.80
C GLU A 223 6.55 -3.38 -2.41
N MET A 224 6.67 -4.06 -1.27
CA MET A 224 5.59 -4.84 -0.66
C MET A 224 4.43 -3.95 -0.24
N VAL A 225 4.72 -2.89 0.52
CA VAL A 225 3.71 -1.96 1.04
C VAL A 225 3.05 -1.21 -0.11
N GLY A 226 3.82 -0.65 -1.04
CA GLY A 226 3.30 0.02 -2.24
C GLY A 226 2.46 -0.91 -3.10
N GLY A 227 2.91 -2.15 -3.33
CA GLY A 227 2.12 -3.16 -4.03
C GLY A 227 0.82 -3.52 -3.30
N ALA A 228 0.84 -3.59 -1.97
CA ALA A 228 -0.37 -3.80 -1.17
C ALA A 228 -1.33 -2.60 -1.30
N LEU A 229 -0.84 -1.36 -1.22
CA LEU A 229 -1.67 -0.15 -1.37
C LEU A 229 -2.28 -0.04 -2.79
N GLU A 230 -1.56 -0.45 -3.84
CA GLU A 230 -2.10 -0.58 -5.20
C GLU A 230 -3.20 -1.64 -5.28
N GLN A 231 -3.00 -2.82 -4.69
CA GLN A 231 -4.01 -3.89 -4.64
C GLN A 231 -5.25 -3.49 -3.83
N VAL A 232 -5.08 -2.65 -2.81
CA VAL A 232 -6.19 -2.07 -2.05
C VAL A 232 -6.97 -1.07 -2.91
N GLY A 233 -6.38 -0.51 -3.96
CA GLY A 233 -7.03 0.42 -4.88
C GLY A 233 -6.90 1.88 -4.45
N ILE A 234 -5.94 2.20 -3.57
CA ILE A 234 -5.67 3.58 -3.11
C ILE A 234 -5.16 4.45 -4.27
N GLY A 235 -4.44 3.86 -5.24
CA GLY A 235 -4.05 4.56 -6.47
C GLY A 235 -5.22 5.12 -7.28
N GLY A 236 -6.39 4.45 -7.24
CA GLY A 236 -7.64 4.96 -7.83
C GLY A 236 -8.46 5.84 -6.89
N ALA A 237 -8.15 5.87 -5.59
CA ALA A 237 -8.76 6.76 -4.63
C ALA A 237 -8.13 8.17 -4.66
N ALA A 238 -6.83 8.28 -4.99
CA ALA A 238 -6.17 9.56 -5.19
C ALA A 238 -6.86 10.41 -6.28
N THR A 239 -7.48 9.78 -7.29
CA THR A 239 -8.24 10.47 -8.33
C THR A 239 -9.62 10.97 -7.86
N ALA A 240 -10.10 10.51 -6.70
CA ALA A 240 -11.38 10.93 -6.12
C ALA A 240 -11.29 12.22 -5.27
N GLY A 241 -10.09 12.80 -5.13
CA GLY A 241 -9.85 14.01 -4.36
C GLY A 241 -9.77 13.78 -2.83
N PRO A 242 -9.64 14.86 -2.04
CA PRO A 242 -9.32 14.78 -0.61
C PRO A 242 -10.37 14.03 0.21
N LEU A 243 -11.65 14.18 -0.13
CA LEU A 243 -12.75 13.54 0.61
C LEU A 243 -12.74 12.01 0.43
N GLY A 244 -12.58 11.55 -0.82
CA GLY A 244 -12.53 10.13 -1.13
C GLY A 244 -11.29 9.47 -0.53
N LEU A 245 -10.14 10.14 -0.62
CA LEU A 245 -8.89 9.65 -0.04
C LEU A 245 -8.98 9.53 1.49
N ALA A 246 -9.48 10.55 2.18
CA ALA A 246 -9.66 10.51 3.64
C ALA A 246 -10.59 9.37 4.08
N LEU A 247 -11.71 9.15 3.38
CA LEU A 247 -12.61 8.03 3.69
C LEU A 247 -11.91 6.67 3.51
N VAL A 248 -11.14 6.51 2.44
CA VAL A 248 -10.40 5.27 2.15
C VAL A 248 -9.36 4.99 3.23
N ILE A 249 -8.55 5.98 3.58
CA ILE A 249 -7.53 5.88 4.63
C ILE A 249 -8.20 5.52 5.96
N PHE A 250 -9.24 6.27 6.35
CA PHE A 250 -9.98 6.00 7.58
C PHE A 250 -10.56 4.59 7.61
N TYR A 251 -11.23 4.17 6.53
CA TYR A 251 -11.83 2.84 6.43
C TYR A 251 -10.78 1.74 6.58
N TRP A 252 -9.65 1.87 5.89
CA TRP A 252 -8.58 0.87 5.92
C TRP A 252 -7.96 0.77 7.31
N ASN A 253 -7.53 1.90 7.89
CA ASN A 253 -6.90 1.93 9.21
C ASN A 253 -7.88 1.51 10.31
N LEU A 254 -9.16 1.86 10.20
CA LEU A 254 -10.18 1.41 11.15
C LEU A 254 -10.39 -0.10 11.06
N THR A 255 -10.69 -0.62 9.86
CA THR A 255 -11.08 -2.03 9.71
C THR A 255 -9.90 -2.97 9.86
N ARG A 256 -8.81 -2.72 9.13
CA ARG A 256 -7.64 -3.58 9.11
C ARG A 256 -6.73 -3.30 10.30
N GLY A 257 -6.40 -2.04 10.56
CA GLY A 257 -5.44 -1.66 11.59
C GLY A 257 -5.98 -1.78 13.02
N LEU A 258 -7.10 -1.12 13.29
CA LEU A 258 -7.63 -1.00 14.65
C LEU A 258 -8.57 -2.14 15.02
N LEU A 259 -9.51 -2.53 14.17
CA LEU A 259 -10.49 -3.56 14.51
C LEU A 259 -9.90 -4.97 14.36
N LEU A 260 -9.51 -5.36 13.14
CA LEU A 260 -9.16 -6.74 12.80
C LEU A 260 -7.89 -7.23 13.50
N THR A 261 -6.87 -6.39 13.59
CA THR A 261 -5.54 -6.80 14.08
C THR A 261 -5.20 -6.27 15.48
N THR A 262 -6.04 -5.40 16.05
CA THR A 262 -5.81 -4.84 17.39
C THR A 262 -6.95 -5.16 18.34
N ALA A 263 -8.16 -4.64 18.10
CA ALA A 263 -9.28 -4.81 19.03
C ALA A 263 -9.75 -6.26 19.09
N LEU A 264 -9.92 -6.93 17.94
CA LEU A 264 -10.38 -8.32 17.88
C LEU A 264 -9.39 -9.28 18.57
N PRO A 265 -8.07 -9.28 18.26
CA PRO A 265 -7.09 -10.02 19.06
C PRO A 265 -7.03 -9.58 20.53
N GLY A 266 -7.33 -8.31 20.81
CA GLY A 266 -7.40 -7.75 22.16
C GLY A 266 -8.49 -8.38 23.02
N MET A 267 -9.57 -8.89 22.40
CA MET A 267 -10.61 -9.65 23.11
C MET A 267 -10.07 -10.95 23.72
N ALA A 268 -8.99 -11.51 23.16
CA ALA A 268 -8.28 -12.67 23.72
C ALA A 268 -7.28 -12.23 24.81
N LEU A 269 -7.76 -11.47 25.80
CA LEU A 269 -7.00 -11.02 26.97
C LEU A 269 -5.78 -10.12 26.65
N GLY A 270 -5.84 -9.34 25.57
CA GLY A 270 -4.87 -8.28 25.26
C GLY A 270 -3.49 -8.72 24.76
N ILE A 271 -2.96 -9.86 25.19
CA ILE A 271 -1.62 -10.34 24.84
C ILE A 271 -1.45 -10.51 23.32
N PRO A 272 -2.40 -11.12 22.57
CA PRO A 272 -2.26 -11.22 21.12
C PRO A 272 -2.19 -9.86 20.42
N ALA A 273 -2.99 -8.88 20.87
CA ALA A 273 -2.93 -7.52 20.32
C ALA A 273 -1.59 -6.84 20.60
N LEU A 274 -1.01 -7.05 21.78
CA LEU A 274 0.31 -6.52 22.13
C LEU A 274 1.40 -7.10 21.22
N LEU A 275 1.42 -8.42 21.02
CA LEU A 275 2.42 -9.08 20.18
C LEU A 275 2.30 -8.65 18.72
N ILE A 276 1.08 -8.60 18.18
CA ILE A 276 0.83 -8.14 16.81
C ILE A 276 1.27 -6.68 16.64
N ASN A 277 0.93 -5.81 17.59
CA ASN A 277 1.32 -4.41 17.50
C ASN A 277 2.81 -4.19 17.76
N ALA A 278 3.48 -4.99 18.59
CA ALA A 278 4.93 -4.91 18.77
C ALA A 278 5.66 -5.18 17.44
N VAL A 279 5.27 -6.26 16.73
CA VAL A 279 5.81 -6.59 15.41
C VAL A 279 5.46 -5.49 14.40
N ARG A 280 4.20 -5.01 14.39
CA ARG A 280 3.76 -3.91 13.51
C ARG A 280 4.62 -2.67 13.68
N TYR A 281 4.84 -2.21 14.92
CA TYR A 281 5.56 -0.96 15.15
C TYR A 281 7.00 -1.07 14.72
N PHE A 282 7.63 -2.21 14.99
CA PHE A 282 8.95 -2.49 14.49
C PHE A 282 9.01 -2.44 12.95
N ILE A 283 8.09 -3.14 12.27
CA ILE A 283 8.03 -3.16 10.80
C ILE A 283 7.72 -1.77 10.23
N PHE A 284 6.77 -1.02 10.81
CA PHE A 284 6.44 0.34 10.36
C PHE A 284 7.60 1.29 10.61
N GLY A 285 8.27 1.19 11.76
CA GLY A 285 9.49 1.93 12.04
C GLY A 285 10.54 1.71 10.97
N PHE A 286 10.72 0.46 10.55
CA PHE A 286 11.66 0.10 9.50
C PHE A 286 11.23 0.61 8.11
N ALA A 287 9.98 0.33 7.71
CA ALA A 287 9.45 0.60 6.38
C ALA A 287 9.15 2.08 6.11
N LEU A 288 8.84 2.85 7.16
CA LEU A 288 8.52 4.29 7.10
C LEU A 288 9.62 5.14 7.73
N SER A 289 10.84 4.60 7.79
CA SER A 289 12.01 5.30 8.33
C SER A 289 12.42 6.49 7.45
N PRO A 290 13.24 7.43 7.98
CA PRO A 290 13.80 8.52 7.16
C PRO A 290 14.74 8.05 6.03
N VAL A 291 15.17 6.78 6.05
CA VAL A 291 15.92 6.17 4.95
C VAL A 291 15.00 5.79 3.80
N ALA A 292 13.76 5.44 4.13
CA ALA A 292 12.75 4.99 3.18
C ALA A 292 12.14 6.16 2.40
N LEU A 293 11.97 7.31 3.04
CA LEU A 293 11.26 8.46 2.48
C LEU A 293 12.17 9.67 2.31
N PRO A 294 11.99 10.50 1.26
CA PRO A 294 12.64 11.80 1.19
C PRO A 294 12.40 12.60 2.48
N THR A 295 13.41 13.28 3.01
CA THR A 295 13.35 13.95 4.32
C THR A 295 12.13 14.86 4.49
N GLY A 296 11.79 15.64 3.46
CA GLY A 296 10.62 16.51 3.48
C GLY A 296 9.30 15.73 3.62
N ALA A 297 9.16 14.63 2.87
CA ALA A 297 8.01 13.75 2.96
C ALA A 297 7.94 13.04 4.32
N PHE A 298 9.07 12.57 4.84
CA PHE A 298 9.13 11.96 6.18
C PHE A 298 8.67 12.95 7.25
N ILE A 299 9.17 14.19 7.24
CA ILE A 299 8.77 15.23 8.20
C ILE A 299 7.27 15.54 8.11
N ALA A 300 6.74 15.65 6.88
CA ALA A 300 5.31 15.83 6.66
C ALA A 300 4.48 14.63 7.15
N HIS A 301 5.05 13.43 7.15
CA HIS A 301 4.37 12.20 7.57
C HIS A 301 4.39 11.96 9.09
N ILE A 302 5.29 12.61 9.84
CA ILE A 302 5.41 12.42 11.31
C ILE A 302 4.07 12.60 12.04
N PRO A 303 3.24 13.63 11.77
CA PRO A 303 1.97 13.78 12.47
C PRO A 303 0.99 12.63 12.17
N THR A 304 0.93 12.15 10.92
CA THR A 304 0.16 10.95 10.55
C THR A 304 0.62 9.77 11.39
N LEU A 305 1.92 9.48 11.40
CA LEU A 305 2.50 8.38 12.17
C LEU A 305 2.14 8.47 13.66
N ILE A 306 2.29 9.63 14.29
CA ILE A 306 1.96 9.81 15.70
C ILE A 306 0.47 9.55 15.95
N ILE A 307 -0.42 10.12 15.12
CA ILE A 307 -1.86 10.02 15.33
C ILE A 307 -2.35 8.59 15.11
N GLU A 308 -1.92 7.94 14.03
CA GLU A 308 -2.37 6.60 13.67
C GLU A 308 -1.82 5.53 14.61
N LEU A 309 -0.52 5.60 14.92
CA LEU A 309 0.06 4.73 15.93
C LEU A 309 -0.61 4.97 17.29
N GLN A 310 -0.93 6.21 17.67
CA GLN A 310 -1.63 6.43 18.93
C GLN A 310 -2.97 5.67 19.02
N ALA A 311 -3.69 5.54 17.90
CA ALA A 311 -4.92 4.74 17.86
C ALA A 311 -4.69 3.25 18.15
N TYR A 312 -3.62 2.67 17.61
CA TYR A 312 -3.30 1.25 17.85
C TYR A 312 -2.77 1.00 19.27
N ILE A 313 -2.02 1.94 19.85
CA ILE A 313 -1.66 1.92 21.27
C ILE A 313 -2.94 1.92 22.13
N LEU A 314 -3.93 2.77 21.83
CA LEU A 314 -5.19 2.80 22.58
C LEU A 314 -5.96 1.48 22.49
N GLY A 315 -6.04 0.87 21.31
CA GLY A 315 -6.65 -0.46 21.17
C GLY A 315 -5.93 -1.54 21.98
N THR A 316 -4.60 -1.57 21.90
CA THR A 316 -3.75 -2.50 22.68
C THR A 316 -3.92 -2.29 24.19
N PHE A 317 -3.93 -1.02 24.61
CA PHE A 317 -4.20 -0.61 25.98
C PHE A 317 -5.54 -1.13 26.48
N GLY A 318 -6.61 -0.98 25.68
CA GLY A 318 -7.93 -1.53 26.01
C GLY A 318 -7.91 -3.04 26.26
N GLY A 319 -7.15 -3.80 25.46
CA GLY A 319 -6.97 -5.25 25.63
C GLY A 319 -6.23 -5.62 26.92
N LEU A 320 -5.18 -4.87 27.28
CA LEU A 320 -4.46 -5.10 28.54
C LEU A 320 -5.28 -4.69 29.78
N VAL A 321 -6.09 -3.63 29.67
CA VAL A 321 -7.05 -3.28 30.74
C VAL A 321 -8.11 -4.36 30.89
N LEU A 322 -8.59 -4.94 29.79
CA LEU A 322 -9.48 -6.10 29.82
C LEU A 322 -8.86 -7.25 30.62
N LEU A 323 -7.62 -7.64 30.30
CA LEU A 323 -6.87 -8.65 31.05
C LEU A 323 -6.80 -8.30 32.55
N ASN A 324 -6.39 -7.08 32.88
CA ASN A 324 -6.28 -6.64 34.27
C ASN A 324 -7.62 -6.71 35.02
N LYS A 325 -8.73 -6.33 34.38
CA LYS A 325 -10.07 -6.42 34.99
C LYS A 325 -10.51 -7.87 35.23
N VAL A 326 -10.21 -8.78 34.29
CA VAL A 326 -10.44 -10.22 34.47
C VAL A 326 -9.62 -10.76 35.65
N MET A 327 -8.32 -10.43 35.73
CA MET A 327 -7.43 -10.86 36.80
C MET A 327 -7.83 -10.34 38.19
N LYS A 328 -8.47 -9.17 38.26
CA LYS A 328 -9.01 -8.58 39.50
C LYS A 328 -10.40 -9.12 39.89
N GLY A 329 -10.99 -10.01 39.10
CA GLY A 329 -12.33 -10.54 39.36
C GLY A 329 -13.49 -9.59 38.99
N GLU A 330 -13.23 -8.48 38.28
CA GLU A 330 -14.27 -7.54 37.81
C GLU A 330 -15.09 -8.11 36.63
N GLY A 331 -14.64 -9.21 36.04
CA GLY A 331 -15.32 -9.95 34.99
C GLY A 331 -15.00 -9.49 33.57
N TYR A 332 -15.16 -10.41 32.61
CA TYR A 332 -14.83 -10.19 31.20
C TYR A 332 -15.65 -9.06 30.56
N ARG A 333 -16.93 -8.91 30.94
CA ARG A 333 -17.81 -7.86 30.43
C ARG A 333 -17.31 -6.45 30.77
N ALA A 334 -16.80 -6.24 31.98
CA ALA A 334 -16.20 -4.97 32.37
C ALA A 334 -14.94 -4.66 31.55
N GLY A 335 -14.14 -5.69 31.27
CA GLY A 335 -12.99 -5.61 30.38
C GLY A 335 -13.34 -5.30 28.92
N ILE A 336 -14.38 -5.94 28.36
CA ILE A 336 -14.86 -5.63 27.00
C ILE A 336 -15.35 -4.19 26.89
N ARG A 337 -16.02 -3.67 27.92
CA ARG A 337 -16.40 -2.24 27.96
C ARG A 337 -15.16 -1.34 27.91
N ALA A 338 -14.12 -1.67 28.66
CA ALA A 338 -12.86 -0.93 28.66
C ALA A 338 -12.19 -0.94 27.28
N LEU A 339 -12.14 -2.12 26.62
CA LEU A 339 -11.65 -2.25 25.26
C LEU A 339 -12.48 -1.43 24.25
N ALA A 340 -13.80 -1.46 24.36
CA ALA A 340 -14.70 -0.68 23.50
C ALA A 340 -14.49 0.84 23.66
N LEU A 341 -14.34 1.33 24.89
CA LEU A 341 -14.05 2.74 25.17
C LEU A 341 -12.69 3.16 24.59
N ALA A 342 -11.65 2.33 24.75
CA ALA A 342 -10.33 2.63 24.20
C ALA A 342 -10.31 2.56 22.66
N THR A 343 -11.01 1.59 22.08
CA THR A 343 -11.20 1.49 20.62
C THR A 343 -11.95 2.71 20.09
N TYR A 344 -12.97 3.19 20.80
CA TYR A 344 -13.69 4.42 20.44
C TYR A 344 -12.76 5.65 20.39
N LEU A 345 -11.87 5.81 21.38
CA LEU A 345 -10.83 6.84 21.32
C LEU A 345 -9.90 6.64 20.12
N GLY A 346 -9.44 5.40 19.89
CA GLY A 346 -8.59 5.07 18.74
C GLY A 346 -9.25 5.40 17.39
N THR A 347 -10.53 5.08 17.22
CA THR A 347 -11.28 5.43 16.01
C THR A 347 -11.30 6.94 15.76
N PHE A 348 -11.44 7.75 16.83
CA PHE A 348 -11.39 9.20 16.70
C PHE A 348 -10.01 9.71 16.28
N PHE A 349 -8.92 9.11 16.79
CA PHE A 349 -7.57 9.42 16.33
C PHE A 349 -7.39 9.08 14.85
N LEU A 350 -7.83 7.90 14.41
CA LEU A 350 -7.79 7.53 12.99
C LEU A 350 -8.62 8.46 12.10
N LEU A 351 -9.73 8.98 12.61
CA LEU A 351 -10.53 9.97 11.88
C LEU A 351 -9.73 11.24 11.60
N ILE A 352 -9.03 11.77 12.62
CA ILE A 352 -8.17 12.94 12.46
C ILE A 352 -6.97 12.62 11.55
N GLY A 353 -6.34 11.47 11.78
CA GLY A 353 -5.20 10.99 10.99
C GLY A 353 -5.53 10.92 9.52
N ALA A 354 -6.68 10.34 9.17
CA ALA A 354 -7.11 10.20 7.78
C ALA A 354 -7.33 11.53 7.05
N TRP A 355 -7.84 12.57 7.74
CA TRP A 355 -7.97 13.90 7.17
C TRP A 355 -6.61 14.55 6.93
N TYR A 356 -5.70 14.41 7.90
CA TYR A 356 -4.36 14.97 7.79
C TYR A 356 -3.54 14.24 6.72
N GLU A 357 -3.55 12.91 6.69
CA GLU A 357 -2.83 12.11 5.70
C GLU A 357 -3.36 12.35 4.28
N ALA A 358 -4.67 12.45 4.10
CA ALA A 358 -5.23 12.80 2.80
C ALA A 358 -4.74 14.18 2.31
N PHE A 359 -4.63 15.15 3.22
CA PHE A 359 -4.04 16.45 2.92
C PHE A 359 -2.53 16.34 2.62
N GLU A 360 -1.79 15.60 3.44
CA GLU A 360 -0.36 15.35 3.31
C GLU A 360 -0.02 14.75 1.94
N VAL A 361 -0.67 13.65 1.56
CA VAL A 361 -0.45 12.95 0.29
C VAL A 361 -0.80 13.83 -0.91
N LEU A 362 -1.86 14.62 -0.82
CA LEU A 362 -2.31 15.44 -1.95
C LEU A 362 -1.52 16.74 -2.13
N TYR A 363 -0.99 17.31 -1.05
CA TYR A 363 -0.46 18.68 -1.08
C TYR A 363 0.99 18.82 -0.57
N LEU A 364 1.49 17.92 0.28
CA LEU A 364 2.82 18.05 0.92
C LEU A 364 3.88 17.10 0.34
N VAL A 365 3.49 15.92 -0.14
CA VAL A 365 4.41 14.85 -0.57
C VAL A 365 4.52 14.74 -2.11
N ARG A 366 4.09 15.77 -2.84
CA ARG A 366 4.16 15.80 -4.32
C ARG A 366 5.55 16.07 -4.86
#